data_AF-R9KUP3-F1
#
_entry.id   AF-R9KUP3-F1
#
_cell.length_a   1.000
_cell.length_b   1.000
_cell.length_c   1.000
_cell.angle_alpha   90.00
_cell.angle_beta   90.00
_cell.angle_gamma   90.00
#
_symmetry.space_group_name_H-M   'P 1'
#
loop_
_entity.id
_entity.type
_entity.pdbx_description
1 polymer ?
#
loop_
_entity_poly.entity_id
_entity_poly.type
_entity_poly.pdbx_seq_one_letter_code
_entity_poly.pdbx_strand_id
1 'polypeptide(L)'
;MKTDKEIEEMFGLTREDIEELAAPWEAGEIPGVPVGEVIVGRPLKFGEHLKLVGFKETEQKIERMDKRADSLGMKRSDYLRWLVDRDLAAAGIA
;
A
#
# COMPACT_ATOMS: atom_id res chain seq x y z
N MET A 1 -33.35 11.32 -7.08
CA MET A 1 -32.10 12.05 -7.36
C MET A 1 -32.00 13.16 -6.32
N LYS A 2 -30.85 13.36 -5.69
CA LYS A 2 -30.67 14.50 -4.77
C LYS A 2 -30.57 15.79 -5.59
N THR A 3 -31.07 16.87 -5.02
CA THR A 3 -30.91 18.23 -5.56
C THR A 3 -29.51 18.75 -5.25
N ASP A 4 -29.04 19.72 -6.02
CA ASP A 4 -27.70 20.31 -5.84
C ASP A 4 -27.50 20.83 -4.41
N LYS A 5 -28.52 21.49 -3.84
CA LYS A 5 -28.50 21.99 -2.47
C LYS A 5 -28.37 20.88 -1.41
N GLU A 6 -29.02 19.73 -1.62
CA GLU A 6 -28.88 18.58 -0.71
C GLU A 6 -27.49 17.94 -0.79
N ILE A 7 -26.78 18.10 -1.90
CA ILE A 7 -25.41 17.62 -2.07
C ILE A 7 -24.45 18.60 -1.37
N GLU A 8 -24.64 19.90 -1.56
CA GLU A 8 -23.83 20.93 -0.89
C GLU A 8 -23.91 20.82 0.63
N GLU A 9 -25.12 20.69 1.19
CA GLU A 9 -25.31 20.48 2.63
C GLU A 9 -24.70 19.17 3.14
N MET A 10 -24.71 18.11 2.33
CA MET A 10 -24.17 16.81 2.72
C MET A 10 -22.65 16.81 2.85
N PHE A 11 -21.96 17.51 1.96
CA PHE A 11 -20.49 17.56 1.94
C PHE A 11 -19.92 18.82 2.58
N GLY A 12 -20.78 19.80 2.93
CA GLY A 12 -20.36 21.09 3.48
C GLY A 12 -19.52 21.90 2.51
N LEU A 13 -19.75 21.72 1.20
CA LEU A 13 -19.01 22.36 0.11
C LEU A 13 -20.01 22.89 -0.91
N THR A 14 -19.87 24.15 -1.27
CA THR A 14 -20.61 24.77 -2.37
C THR A 14 -20.02 24.39 -3.72
N ARG A 15 -20.74 24.66 -4.80
CA ARG A 15 -20.21 24.50 -6.15
C ARG A 15 -19.00 25.41 -6.39
N GLU A 16 -19.05 26.64 -5.90
CA GLU A 16 -17.94 27.58 -5.99
C GLU A 16 -16.69 27.06 -5.26
N ASP A 17 -16.85 26.44 -4.08
CA ASP A 17 -15.73 25.83 -3.35
C ASP A 17 -15.07 24.71 -4.16
N ILE A 18 -15.85 23.93 -4.91
CA ILE A 18 -15.33 22.87 -5.77
C ILE A 18 -14.52 23.47 -6.92
N GLU A 19 -15.02 24.55 -7.55
CA GLU A 19 -14.31 25.24 -8.64
C GLU A 19 -13.00 25.86 -8.14
N GLU A 20 -13.00 26.50 -6.97
CA GLU A 20 -11.78 27.05 -6.36
C GLU A 20 -10.77 25.95 -6.00
N LEU A 21 -11.22 24.83 -5.45
CA LEU A 21 -10.36 23.69 -5.12
C LEU A 21 -9.79 23.03 -6.37
N ALA A 22 -10.52 23.03 -7.49
CA ALA A 22 -10.10 22.42 -8.75
C ALA A 22 -9.11 23.29 -9.54
N ALA A 23 -9.25 24.62 -9.49
CA ALA A 23 -8.50 25.54 -10.35
C ALA A 23 -6.96 25.33 -10.36
N PRO A 24 -6.26 25.10 -9.22
CA PRO A 24 -4.83 24.83 -9.24
C PRO A 24 -4.49 23.53 -9.99
N TRP A 25 -5.27 22.46 -9.79
CA TRP A 25 -5.05 21.19 -10.46
C TRP A 25 -5.28 21.28 -11.97
N GLU A 26 -6.30 22.02 -12.41
CA GLU A 26 -6.58 22.27 -13.82
C GLU A 26 -5.49 23.10 -14.50
N ALA A 27 -4.86 24.02 -13.76
CA ALA A 27 -3.67 24.74 -14.20
C ALA A 27 -2.38 23.89 -14.18
N GLY A 28 -2.44 22.65 -13.71
CA GLY A 28 -1.28 21.76 -13.55
C GLY A 28 -0.40 22.11 -12.35
N GLU A 29 -0.89 22.93 -11.43
CA GLU A 29 -0.22 23.29 -10.19
C GLU A 29 -0.48 22.20 -9.13
N ILE A 30 0.59 21.81 -8.43
CA ILE A 30 0.51 20.91 -7.27
C ILE A 30 0.90 21.74 -6.05
N PRO A 31 -0.06 22.44 -5.41
CA PRO A 31 0.23 23.32 -4.29
C PRO A 31 0.72 22.51 -3.10
N GLY A 32 1.89 22.88 -2.56
CA GLY A 32 2.50 22.23 -1.41
C GLY A 32 4.02 22.15 -1.55
N VAL A 33 4.71 21.96 -0.42
CA VAL A 33 6.14 21.67 -0.40
C VAL A 33 6.30 20.15 -0.33
N PRO A 34 7.09 19.52 -1.21
CA PRO A 34 7.41 18.11 -1.10
C PRO A 34 7.97 17.80 0.29
N VAL A 35 7.30 16.92 1.03
CA VAL A 35 7.77 16.44 2.35
C VAL A 35 8.84 15.34 2.24
N GLY A 36 9.31 15.06 1.02
CA GLY A 36 10.31 14.05 0.70
C GLY A 36 10.67 14.06 -0.78
N GLU A 37 11.55 13.14 -1.17
CA GLU A 37 11.95 12.95 -2.55
C GLU A 37 10.76 12.46 -3.40
N VAL A 38 10.58 13.05 -4.58
CA VAL A 38 9.50 12.66 -5.50
C VAL A 38 9.89 11.34 -6.17
N ILE A 39 9.33 10.24 -5.68
CA ILE A 39 9.54 8.91 -6.26
C ILE A 39 8.55 8.70 -7.40
N VAL A 40 9.06 8.64 -8.63
CA VAL A 40 8.25 8.35 -9.82
C VAL A 40 8.03 6.84 -9.92
N GLY A 41 6.76 6.41 -9.98
CA GLY A 41 6.36 5.01 -10.11
C GLY A 41 5.87 4.40 -8.80
N ARG A 42 5.87 3.06 -8.71
CA ARG A 42 5.40 2.36 -7.51
C ARG A 42 6.47 2.43 -6.41
N PRO A 43 6.15 2.93 -5.21
CA PRO A 43 7.08 2.92 -4.09
C PRO A 43 7.62 1.51 -3.82
N LEU A 44 8.93 1.43 -3.57
CA LEU A 44 9.61 0.17 -3.25
C LEU A 44 9.21 -0.28 -1.84
N LYS A 45 8.76 -1.53 -1.69
CA LYS A 45 8.25 -2.05 -0.39
C LYS A 45 9.31 -1.99 0.72
N PHE A 46 10.60 -2.10 0.38
CA PHE A 46 11.71 -2.12 1.33
C PHE A 46 12.87 -1.20 0.91
N GLY A 47 12.59 -0.13 0.16
CA GLY A 47 13.63 0.76 -0.36
C GLY A 47 14.52 0.17 -1.47
N GLU A 48 14.37 -1.12 -1.78
CA GLU A 48 15.15 -1.83 -2.81
C GLU A 48 14.28 -2.58 -3.81
N HIS A 49 14.83 -2.84 -4.99
CA HIS A 49 14.20 -3.67 -6.00
C HIS A 49 14.13 -5.13 -5.56
N LEU A 50 12.90 -5.67 -5.52
CA LEU A 50 12.68 -7.07 -5.15
C LEU A 50 12.81 -8.00 -6.35
N LYS A 51 13.48 -9.13 -6.13
CA LYS A 51 13.47 -10.27 -7.05
C LYS A 51 12.37 -11.26 -6.62
N LEU A 52 11.66 -11.83 -7.59
CA LEU A 52 10.67 -12.87 -7.34
C LEU A 52 11.41 -14.19 -7.01
N VAL A 53 11.10 -14.77 -5.85
CA VAL A 53 11.53 -16.13 -5.48
C VAL A 53 10.27 -16.99 -5.45
N GLY A 54 10.16 -17.93 -6.40
CA GLY A 54 9.02 -18.83 -6.53
C GLY A 54 9.45 -20.29 -6.51
N PHE A 55 8.72 -21.13 -5.76
CA PHE A 55 8.86 -22.58 -5.79
C PHE A 55 7.47 -23.22 -5.70
N LYS A 56 7.33 -24.43 -6.25
CA LYS A 56 6.07 -25.18 -6.21
C LYS A 56 6.00 -25.98 -4.91
N GLU A 57 4.79 -26.07 -4.36
CA GLU A 57 4.51 -26.80 -3.14
C GLU A 57 3.12 -27.42 -3.21
N THR A 58 2.87 -28.45 -2.40
CA THR A 58 1.56 -29.09 -2.30
C THR A 58 0.49 -28.16 -1.72
N GLU A 59 -0.75 -28.29 -2.20
CA GLU A 59 -1.89 -27.50 -1.69
C GLU A 59 -2.05 -27.66 -0.16
N GLN A 60 -1.95 -28.89 0.34
CA GLN A 60 -2.05 -29.16 1.77
C GLN A 60 -0.98 -28.41 2.58
N LYS A 61 0.25 -28.31 2.09
CA LYS A 61 1.31 -27.57 2.78
C LYS A 61 1.09 -26.07 2.67
N ILE A 62 0.57 -25.57 1.54
CA ILE A 62 0.15 -24.17 1.39
C ILE A 62 -0.92 -23.79 2.40
N GLU A 63 -1.97 -24.60 2.56
CA GLU A 63 -3.01 -24.36 3.56
C GLU A 63 -2.48 -24.34 4.99
N ARG A 64 -1.54 -25.24 5.31
CA ARG A 64 -0.88 -25.24 6.64
C ARG A 64 -0.05 -23.99 6.85
N MET A 65 0.64 -23.50 5.82
CA MET A 65 1.38 -22.23 5.89
C MET A 65 0.44 -21.05 6.11
N ASP A 66 -0.70 -21.00 5.42
CA ASP A 66 -1.72 -19.96 5.61
C ASP A 66 -2.27 -19.94 7.03
N LYS A 67 -2.75 -21.08 7.52
CA LYS A 67 -3.26 -21.20 8.89
C LYS A 67 -2.23 -20.76 9.93
N ARG A 68 -0.95 -21.12 9.70
CA ARG A 68 0.13 -20.70 10.58
C ARG A 68 0.37 -19.20 10.52
N ALA A 69 0.43 -18.62 9.32
CA ALA A 69 0.60 -17.18 9.14
C ALA A 69 -0.55 -16.40 9.80
N ASP A 70 -1.80 -16.82 9.58
CA ASP A 70 -2.99 -16.23 10.19
C ASP A 70 -2.95 -16.30 11.72
N SER A 71 -2.50 -17.42 12.30
CA SER A 71 -2.34 -17.56 13.76
C SER A 71 -1.31 -16.59 14.37
N LEU A 72 -0.43 -16.02 13.53
CA LEU A 72 0.57 -15.03 13.92
C LEU A 72 0.17 -13.60 13.52
N GLY A 73 -1.01 -13.41 12.94
CA GLY A 73 -1.45 -12.11 12.40
C GLY A 73 -0.66 -11.67 11.17
N MET A 74 -0.04 -12.61 10.44
CA MET A 74 0.84 -12.35 9.30
C MET A 74 0.19 -12.79 7.99
N LYS A 75 0.55 -12.13 6.88
CA LYS A 75 0.29 -12.69 5.54
C LYS A 75 1.29 -13.82 5.24
N ARG A 76 0.93 -14.77 4.37
CA ARG A 76 1.83 -15.86 3.94
C ARG A 76 3.20 -15.35 3.50
N SER A 77 3.24 -14.26 2.74
CA SER A 77 4.49 -13.69 2.23
C SER A 77 5.34 -13.05 3.33
N ASP A 78 4.76 -12.56 4.41
CA ASP A 78 5.52 -12.02 5.56
C ASP A 78 5.96 -13.16 6.48
N TYR A 79 5.14 -14.19 6.65
CA TYR A 79 5.52 -15.44 7.32
C TYR A 79 6.74 -16.12 6.66
N LEU A 80 6.74 -16.22 5.33
CA LEU A 80 7.88 -16.80 4.59
C LEU A 80 9.14 -15.95 4.70
N ARG A 81 9.04 -14.61 4.64
CA ARG A 81 10.18 -13.72 4.89
C ARG A 81 10.73 -13.92 6.29
N TRP A 82 9.87 -13.89 7.30
CA TRP A 82 10.25 -14.08 8.70
C TRP A 82 10.97 -15.42 8.94
N LEU A 83 10.52 -16.52 8.31
CA LEU A 83 11.20 -17.80 8.40
C LEU A 83 12.62 -17.76 7.81
N VAL A 84 12.78 -17.12 6.64
CA VAL A 84 14.10 -16.96 6.00
C VAL A 84 15.00 -16.08 6.84
N ASP A 85 14.53 -14.93 7.32
CA ASP A 85 15.30 -14.01 8.17
C ASP A 85 15.76 -14.72 9.45
N ARG A 86 14.87 -15.51 10.07
CA ARG A 86 15.19 -16.29 11.27
C ARG A 86 16.26 -17.35 11.02
N ASP A 87 16.21 -18.03 9.87
CA ASP A 87 17.19 -19.03 9.48
C ASP A 87 18.56 -18.40 9.20
N LEU A 88 18.59 -17.31 8.41
CA LEU A 88 19.81 -16.58 8.10
C LEU A 88 20.47 -15.99 9.35
N ALA A 89 19.68 -15.47 10.29
CA ALA A 89 20.18 -15.01 11.59
C ALA A 89 20.77 -16.16 12.41
N ALA A 90 20.11 -17.32 12.44
CA ALA A 90 20.63 -18.50 13.14
C ALA A 90 21.93 -19.03 12.50
N ALA A 91 22.10 -18.86 11.18
CA ALA A 91 23.30 -19.20 10.45
C ALA A 91 24.42 -18.14 10.55
N GLY A 92 24.16 -16.96 11.13
CA GLY A 92 25.12 -15.85 11.23
C GLY A 92 25.39 -15.15 9.90
N ILE A 93 24.42 -15.17 8.97
CA ILE A 93 24.53 -14.59 7.62
C ILE A 93 23.80 -13.25 7.52
N ALA A 94 22.87 -12.96 8.44
CA ALA A 94 22.05 -11.75 8.50
C ALA A 94 22.64 -10.68 9.42
#